data_AF-A0A443YRJ5-F1
#
_entry.id   AF-A0A443YRJ5-F1
#
_cell.length_a   1.000
_cell.length_b   1.000
_cell.length_c   1.000
_cell.angle_alpha   90.00
_cell.angle_beta   90.00
_cell.angle_gamma   90.00
#
_symmetry.space_group_name_H-M   'P 1'
#
loop_
_entity.id
_entity.type
_entity.pdbx_description
1 polymer ?
#
loop_
_entity_poly.entity_id
_entity_poly.type
_entity_poly.pdbx_seq_one_letter_code
_entity_poly.pdbx_strand_id
1 'polypeptide(L)'
;MMKGKIRLCYRKIITIESMSTWERLVFTDSFTEFKMQAQYYNQAGKYNTFAQLLQNAPNANQLHFLVSGAIVGYVKQLNGIVPDVTNNLGLLFLTFDQFRFEIVNSDLKDIDKHVVAINFYSDELNYLAQIDQYLLTSKTNQNTENMGETLTDLFTISPYLSIYSIQQ
;
A
#
# COMPACT_ATOMS: atom_id res chain seq x y z
N MET A 1 6.89 -30.16 0.35
CA MET A 1 6.05 -29.90 -0.85
C MET A 1 5.54 -28.48 -0.76
N MET A 2 5.59 -27.72 -1.86
CA MET A 2 4.98 -26.39 -1.98
C MET A 2 3.46 -26.53 -1.83
N LYS A 3 2.83 -25.67 -1.03
CA LYS A 3 1.38 -25.71 -0.77
C LYS A 3 0.57 -24.91 -1.82
N GLY A 4 1.23 -24.02 -2.54
CA GLY A 4 0.64 -23.17 -3.57
C GLY A 4 1.46 -21.91 -3.76
N LYS A 5 0.92 -20.98 -4.54
CA LYS A 5 1.48 -19.65 -4.76
C LYS A 5 0.58 -18.60 -4.13
N ILE A 6 1.16 -17.61 -3.47
CA ILE A 6 0.43 -16.54 -2.80
C ILE A 6 0.91 -15.18 -3.26
N ARG A 7 0.03 -14.19 -3.21
CA ARG A 7 0.39 -12.76 -3.21
C ARG A 7 -0.04 -12.16 -1.89
N LEU A 8 0.75 -11.24 -1.37
CA LEU A 8 0.45 -10.49 -0.17
C LEU A 8 -0.03 -9.08 -0.54
N CYS A 9 -0.85 -8.48 0.32
CA CYS A 9 -1.17 -7.07 0.27
C CYS A 9 -0.75 -6.43 1.61
N TYR A 10 0.07 -5.39 1.55
CA TYR A 10 0.37 -4.54 2.69
C TYR A 10 -0.30 -3.18 2.53
N ARG A 11 -1.12 -2.78 3.51
CA ARG A 11 -1.78 -1.47 3.53
C ARG A 11 -1.02 -0.51 4.44
N LYS A 12 -0.29 0.43 3.86
CA LYS A 12 0.32 1.55 4.58
C LYS A 12 -0.72 2.65 4.79
N ILE A 13 -1.03 2.97 6.04
CA ILE A 13 -1.88 4.11 6.41
C ILE A 13 -0.97 5.30 6.74
N ILE A 14 -1.29 6.46 6.19
CA ILE A 14 -0.53 7.70 6.38
C ILE A 14 -1.47 8.76 6.94
N THR A 15 -1.06 9.38 8.03
CA THR A 15 -1.78 10.42 8.78
C THR A 15 -0.85 11.57 9.09
N ILE A 16 -1.37 12.60 9.76
CA ILE A 16 -0.56 13.71 10.29
C ILE A 16 0.53 13.24 11.28
N GLU A 17 0.33 12.10 11.94
CA GLU A 17 1.27 11.54 12.92
C GLU A 17 2.43 10.77 12.27
N SER A 18 2.42 10.59 10.95
CA SER A 18 3.47 9.86 10.24
C SER A 18 4.84 10.56 10.34
N MET A 19 5.85 9.79 10.77
CA MET A 19 7.14 10.33 11.22
C MET A 19 8.24 10.30 10.15
N SER A 20 8.11 9.49 9.10
CA SER A 20 9.12 9.48 8.05
C SER A 20 8.93 10.65 7.09
N THR A 21 10.03 11.13 6.53
CA THR A 21 9.99 12.19 5.51
C THR A 21 9.21 11.77 4.28
N TRP A 22 9.34 10.50 3.86
CA TRP A 22 8.59 9.96 2.73
C TRP A 22 7.07 10.01 2.97
N GLU A 23 6.60 9.57 4.14
CA GLU A 23 5.17 9.62 4.49
C GLU A 23 4.65 11.07 4.53
N ARG A 24 5.41 12.00 5.13
CA ARG A 24 5.02 13.41 5.20
C ARG A 24 4.88 14.06 3.82
N LEU A 25 5.76 13.72 2.88
CA LEU A 25 5.68 14.20 1.51
C LEU A 25 4.46 13.63 0.79
N VAL A 26 4.25 12.31 0.89
CA VAL A 26 3.04 11.65 0.34
C VAL A 26 1.77 12.31 0.88
N PHE A 27 1.70 12.50 2.20
CA PHE A 27 0.57 13.12 2.89
C PHE A 27 0.27 14.55 2.43
N THR A 28 1.29 15.39 2.39
CA THR A 28 1.14 16.82 2.06
C THR A 28 0.72 17.00 0.62
N ASP A 29 1.33 16.25 -0.29
CA ASP A 29 1.07 16.37 -1.72
C ASP A 29 -0.27 15.73 -2.08
N SER A 30 -0.62 14.58 -1.48
CA SER A 30 -1.95 14.00 -1.69
C SER A 30 -3.07 14.90 -1.18
N PHE A 31 -2.84 15.63 -0.08
CA PHE A 31 -3.81 16.60 0.42
C PHE A 31 -3.97 17.79 -0.54
N THR A 32 -2.86 18.33 -1.02
CA THR A 32 -2.86 19.46 -1.95
C THR A 32 -3.58 19.07 -3.25
N GLU A 33 -3.25 17.91 -3.80
CA GLU A 33 -3.90 17.36 -4.99
C GLU A 33 -5.39 17.10 -4.74
N PHE A 34 -5.76 16.53 -3.60
CA PHE A 34 -7.16 16.34 -3.22
C PHE A 34 -7.92 17.67 -3.22
N LYS A 35 -7.36 18.73 -2.63
CA LYS A 35 -8.00 20.06 -2.64
C LYS A 35 -8.20 20.61 -4.04
N MET A 36 -7.25 20.43 -4.94
CA MET A 36 -7.36 20.88 -6.33
C MET A 36 -8.44 20.08 -7.07
N GLN A 37 -8.35 18.75 -7.06
CA GLN A 37 -9.27 17.87 -7.78
C GLN A 37 -10.70 17.96 -7.26
N ALA A 38 -10.89 18.14 -5.94
CA ALA A 38 -12.20 18.27 -5.33
C ALA A 38 -12.99 19.51 -5.80
N GLN A 39 -12.32 20.57 -6.29
CA GLN A 39 -13.00 21.76 -6.81
C GLN A 39 -13.93 21.43 -7.98
N TYR A 40 -13.51 20.50 -8.84
CA TYR A 40 -14.33 20.04 -9.97
C TYR A 40 -15.66 19.42 -9.51
N TYR A 41 -15.63 18.66 -8.41
CA TYR A 41 -16.79 17.98 -7.83
C TYR A 41 -17.58 18.87 -6.84
N ASN A 42 -17.07 20.05 -6.51
CA ASN A 42 -17.60 20.93 -5.47
C ASN A 42 -17.63 22.40 -5.90
N GLN A 43 -18.10 22.66 -7.12
CA GLN A 43 -18.08 24.00 -7.72
C GLN A 43 -18.84 25.05 -6.88
N ALA A 44 -19.92 24.63 -6.21
CA ALA A 44 -20.71 25.50 -5.34
C ALA A 44 -20.14 25.61 -3.90
N GLY A 45 -19.03 24.93 -3.57
CA GLY A 45 -18.40 24.96 -2.26
C GLY A 45 -19.27 24.43 -1.11
N LYS A 46 -20.24 23.55 -1.40
CA LYS A 46 -21.22 23.05 -0.44
C LYS A 46 -20.69 21.92 0.44
N TYR A 47 -19.71 21.16 -0.06
CA TYR A 47 -19.18 19.98 0.63
C TYR A 47 -17.80 20.30 1.20
N ASN A 48 -17.53 19.89 2.44
CA ASN A 48 -16.23 20.11 3.07
C ASN A 48 -15.42 18.81 3.17
N THR A 49 -16.07 17.67 3.33
CA THR A 49 -15.40 16.39 3.58
C THR A 49 -15.42 15.49 2.36
N PHE A 50 -14.46 14.57 2.29
CA PHE A 50 -14.44 13.53 1.27
C PHE A 50 -15.70 12.67 1.28
N ALA A 51 -16.22 12.33 2.47
CA ALA A 51 -17.48 11.58 2.60
C ALA A 51 -18.67 12.33 2.00
N GLN A 52 -18.78 13.64 2.21
CA GLN A 52 -19.84 14.46 1.59
C GLN A 52 -19.70 14.49 0.07
N LEU A 53 -18.48 14.58 -0.46
CA LEU A 53 -18.22 14.52 -1.90
C LEU A 53 -18.68 13.17 -2.46
N LEU A 54 -18.29 12.05 -1.82
CA LEU A 54 -18.70 10.71 -2.24
C LEU A 54 -20.22 10.52 -2.24
N GLN A 55 -20.92 11.08 -1.25
CA GLN A 55 -22.37 10.92 -1.12
C GLN A 55 -23.16 11.78 -2.11
N ASN A 56 -22.67 12.98 -2.45
CA ASN A 56 -23.48 13.99 -3.12
C ASN A 56 -22.98 14.40 -4.52
N ALA A 57 -21.70 14.17 -4.84
CA ALA A 57 -21.14 14.53 -6.13
C ALA A 57 -20.98 13.28 -7.02
N PRO A 58 -21.63 13.25 -8.20
CA PRO A 58 -21.49 12.13 -9.13
C PRO A 58 -20.02 11.88 -9.46
N ASN A 59 -19.64 10.60 -9.51
CA ASN A 59 -18.28 10.16 -9.86
C ASN A 59 -17.16 10.65 -8.92
N ALA A 60 -17.46 11.20 -7.74
CA ALA A 60 -16.43 11.63 -6.79
C ALA A 60 -15.49 10.50 -6.32
N ASN A 61 -15.88 9.23 -6.50
CA ASN A 61 -15.00 8.07 -6.28
C ASN A 61 -13.74 8.09 -7.17
N GLN A 62 -13.77 8.81 -8.30
CA GLN A 62 -12.58 9.00 -9.16
C GLN A 62 -11.47 9.79 -8.47
N LEU A 63 -11.76 10.52 -7.40
CA LEU A 63 -10.76 11.27 -6.63
C LEU A 63 -9.63 10.36 -6.12
N HIS A 64 -9.91 9.09 -5.80
CA HIS A 64 -8.87 8.11 -5.49
C HIS A 64 -7.82 8.02 -6.61
N PHE A 65 -8.28 7.88 -7.86
CA PHE A 65 -7.41 7.78 -9.01
C PHE A 65 -6.73 9.12 -9.34
N LEU A 66 -7.48 10.22 -9.35
CA LEU A 66 -6.94 11.54 -9.70
C LEU A 66 -5.84 11.96 -8.73
N VAL A 67 -6.05 11.78 -7.43
CA VAL A 67 -5.07 12.12 -6.40
C VAL A 67 -3.86 11.19 -6.41
N SER A 68 -4.01 9.95 -6.89
CA SER A 68 -2.88 9.02 -6.98
C SER A 68 -1.74 9.54 -7.84
N GLY A 69 -2.01 10.40 -8.84
CA GLY A 69 -1.01 11.01 -9.69
C GLY A 69 0.08 11.78 -8.93
N ALA A 70 -0.30 12.46 -7.84
CA ALA A 70 0.63 13.22 -7.01
C ALA A 70 1.62 12.35 -6.23
N ILE A 71 1.32 11.06 -6.02
CA ILE A 71 2.13 10.19 -5.17
C ILE A 71 2.92 9.12 -5.94
N VAL A 72 2.68 8.97 -7.25
CA VAL A 72 3.37 7.98 -8.10
C VAL A 72 4.89 8.14 -8.01
N GLY A 73 5.40 9.37 -7.99
CA GLY A 73 6.83 9.65 -7.85
C GLY A 73 7.41 9.11 -6.55
N TYR A 74 6.70 9.25 -5.44
CA TYR A 74 7.11 8.74 -4.13
C TYR A 74 7.09 7.22 -4.07
N VAL A 75 6.09 6.57 -4.66
CA VAL A 75 6.04 5.10 -4.72
C VAL A 75 7.23 4.56 -5.52
N LYS A 76 7.64 5.22 -6.61
CA LYS A 76 8.82 4.82 -7.39
C LYS A 76 10.11 4.87 -6.59
N GLN A 77 10.24 5.81 -5.64
CA GLN A 77 11.43 5.92 -4.77
C GLN A 77 11.62 4.69 -3.87
N LEU A 78 10.57 3.89 -3.63
CA LEU A 78 10.66 2.64 -2.88
C LEU A 78 11.36 1.51 -3.65
N ASN A 79 11.66 1.72 -4.95
CA ASN A 79 12.38 0.77 -5.80
C ASN A 79 11.75 -0.65 -5.78
N GLY A 80 10.43 -0.72 -5.73
CA GLY A 80 9.69 -1.99 -5.71
C GLY A 80 9.78 -2.77 -4.40
N ILE A 81 10.25 -2.17 -3.30
CA ILE A 81 10.29 -2.80 -1.97
C ILE A 81 9.13 -2.33 -1.10
N VAL A 82 8.37 -3.26 -0.54
CA VAL A 82 7.26 -2.94 0.37
C VAL A 82 7.84 -2.35 1.67
N PRO A 83 7.39 -1.15 2.10
CA PRO A 83 7.90 -0.53 3.32
C PRO A 83 7.40 -1.27 4.57
N ASP A 84 8.14 -1.15 5.67
CA ASP A 84 7.83 -1.68 7.02
C ASP A 84 7.72 -3.22 7.16
N VAL A 85 7.63 -3.96 6.05
CA VAL A 85 7.50 -5.42 6.08
C VAL A 85 8.89 -6.06 6.05
N THR A 86 9.32 -6.56 7.21
CA THR A 86 10.61 -7.23 7.38
C THR A 86 10.44 -8.72 7.62
N ASN A 87 11.46 -9.50 7.27
CA ASN A 87 11.57 -10.89 7.68
C ASN A 87 12.06 -10.99 9.13
N ASN A 88 12.17 -12.20 9.66
CA ASN A 88 12.64 -12.45 11.03
C ASN A 88 14.09 -12.01 11.29
N LEU A 89 14.87 -11.62 10.27
CA LEU A 89 16.20 -11.01 10.41
C LEU A 89 16.14 -9.48 10.46
N GLY A 90 14.95 -8.87 10.35
CA GLY A 90 14.76 -7.43 10.27
C GLY A 90 15.06 -6.83 8.90
N LEU A 91 15.22 -7.65 7.86
CA LEU A 91 15.51 -7.20 6.50
C LEU A 91 14.22 -7.02 5.69
N LEU A 92 14.13 -5.94 4.91
CA LEU A 92 13.09 -5.79 3.90
C LEU A 92 13.32 -6.83 2.81
N PHE A 93 12.31 -7.63 2.53
CA PHE A 93 12.41 -8.77 1.60
C PHE A 93 11.28 -8.78 0.55
N LEU A 94 10.13 -8.21 0.91
CA LEU A 94 8.91 -8.28 0.12
C LEU A 94 8.95 -7.24 -1.01
N THR A 95 8.88 -7.71 -2.24
CA THR A 95 8.83 -6.88 -3.45
C THR A 95 7.39 -6.68 -3.91
N PHE A 96 7.12 -5.58 -4.61
CA PHE A 96 5.81 -5.28 -5.21
C PHE A 96 5.97 -4.70 -6.63
N ASP A 97 5.01 -5.03 -7.49
CA ASP A 97 4.90 -4.51 -8.86
C ASP A 97 3.63 -3.65 -9.07
N GLN A 98 2.69 -3.74 -8.14
CA GLN A 98 1.38 -3.09 -8.22
C GLN A 98 1.07 -2.39 -6.90
N PHE A 99 0.40 -1.23 -6.99
CA PHE A 99 -0.12 -0.53 -5.84
C PHE A 99 -1.49 0.09 -6.12
N ARG A 100 -2.24 0.41 -5.05
CA ARG A 100 -3.48 1.18 -5.12
C ARG A 100 -3.50 2.23 -4.03
N PHE A 101 -3.65 3.49 -4.44
CA PHE A 101 -3.84 4.62 -3.53
C PHE A 101 -5.33 4.80 -3.17
N GLU A 102 -5.59 5.15 -1.92
CA GLU A 102 -6.92 5.44 -1.41
C GLU A 102 -6.91 6.67 -0.49
N ILE A 103 -7.88 7.57 -0.64
CA ILE A 103 -8.22 8.57 0.38
C ILE A 103 -9.12 7.85 1.38
N VAL A 104 -8.65 7.64 2.60
CA VAL A 104 -9.46 7.04 3.67
C VAL A 104 -10.40 8.08 4.26
N ASN A 105 -9.87 9.29 4.51
CA ASN A 105 -10.64 10.43 4.96
C ASN A 105 -9.95 11.73 4.52
N SER A 106 -10.72 12.81 4.40
CA SER A 106 -10.15 14.14 4.17
C SER A 106 -11.18 15.23 4.41
N ASP A 107 -10.70 16.41 4.78
CA ASP A 107 -11.48 17.63 4.92
C ASP A 107 -10.77 18.78 4.19
N LEU A 108 -11.45 19.44 3.26
CA LEU A 108 -10.88 20.49 2.41
C LEU A 108 -10.33 21.69 3.21
N LYS A 109 -10.78 21.85 4.46
CA LYS A 109 -10.43 22.96 5.35
C LYS A 109 -9.47 22.55 6.46
N ASP A 110 -9.21 21.26 6.63
CA ASP A 110 -8.48 20.73 7.77
C ASP A 110 -7.60 19.55 7.34
N ILE A 111 -6.29 19.82 7.22
CA ILE A 111 -5.31 18.83 6.79
C ILE A 111 -5.12 17.72 7.83
N ASP A 112 -5.36 17.98 9.12
CA ASP A 112 -5.14 17.00 10.18
C ASP A 112 -6.13 15.83 10.08
N LYS A 113 -7.27 16.05 9.41
CA LYS A 113 -8.25 15.01 9.09
C LYS A 113 -7.92 14.22 7.83
N HIS A 114 -6.89 14.60 7.09
CA HIS A 114 -6.44 13.85 5.93
C HIS A 114 -5.88 12.50 6.38
N VAL A 115 -6.37 11.44 5.78
CA VAL A 115 -5.87 10.08 5.99
C VAL A 115 -5.87 9.40 4.64
N VAL A 116 -4.73 8.86 4.24
CA VAL A 116 -4.59 8.12 2.98
C VAL A 116 -4.04 6.74 3.25
N ALA A 117 -4.26 5.84 2.31
CA ALA A 117 -3.67 4.52 2.32
C ALA A 117 -3.05 4.19 0.97
N ILE A 118 -1.93 3.45 1.02
CA ILE A 118 -1.33 2.83 -0.15
C ILE A 118 -1.31 1.33 0.10
N ASN A 119 -2.02 0.59 -0.75
CA ASN A 119 -1.99 -0.87 -0.74
C ASN A 119 -0.92 -1.33 -1.73
N PHE A 120 0.10 -2.03 -1.24
CA PHE A 120 1.16 -2.63 -2.04
C PHE A 120 0.86 -4.11 -2.26
N TYR A 121 0.78 -4.56 -3.51
CA TYR A 121 0.52 -5.95 -3.86
C TYR A 121 1.84 -6.61 -4.25
N SER A 122 2.21 -7.65 -3.52
CA SER A 122 3.51 -8.28 -3.73
C SER A 122 3.60 -9.00 -5.07
N ASP A 123 4.84 -9.27 -5.46
CA ASP A 123 5.13 -10.33 -6.42
C ASP A 123 4.62 -11.69 -5.89
N GLU A 124 4.49 -12.65 -6.79
CA GLU A 124 4.11 -14.01 -6.42
C GLU A 124 5.21 -14.71 -5.60
N LEU A 125 4.80 -15.31 -4.48
CA LEU A 125 5.64 -16.07 -3.58
C LEU A 125 5.22 -17.54 -3.55
N ASN A 126 6.19 -18.44 -3.47
CA ASN A 126 5.91 -19.83 -3.16
C ASN A 126 5.54 -19.93 -1.68
N TYR A 127 4.35 -20.45 -1.37
CA TYR A 127 3.96 -20.76 -0.01
C TYR A 127 4.48 -22.15 0.38
N LEU A 128 5.43 -22.19 1.30
CA LEU A 128 6.12 -23.42 1.69
C LEU A 128 5.47 -24.05 2.93
N ALA A 129 5.32 -23.27 4.00
CA ALA A 129 4.75 -23.74 5.25
C ALA A 129 4.27 -22.58 6.12
N GLN A 130 3.39 -22.91 7.07
CA GLN A 130 3.07 -22.06 8.20
C GLN A 130 3.59 -22.76 9.45
N ILE A 131 4.41 -22.06 10.23
CA ILE A 131 5.03 -22.55 11.47
C ILE A 131 4.51 -21.65 12.58
N ASP A 132 3.46 -22.10 13.27
CA ASP A 132 2.73 -21.28 14.24
C ASP A 132 2.22 -19.96 13.60
N GLN A 133 2.64 -18.81 14.12
CA GLN A 133 2.35 -17.47 13.60
C GLN A 133 3.23 -17.03 12.42
N TYR A 134 4.23 -17.83 12.05
CA TYR A 134 5.17 -17.51 10.99
C TYR A 134 4.75 -18.12 9.66
N LEU A 135 4.92 -17.35 8.60
CA LEU A 135 4.78 -17.77 7.22
C LEU A 135 6.17 -17.97 6.62
N LEU A 136 6.41 -19.14 6.04
CA LEU A 136 7.63 -19.48 5.33
C LEU A 136 7.35 -19.43 3.83
N THR A 137 8.08 -18.55 3.13
CA THR A 137 7.95 -18.35 1.69
C THR A 137 9.29 -18.38 0.99
N SER A 138 9.28 -18.58 -0.33
CA SER A 138 10.43 -18.27 -1.20
C SER A 138 9.98 -17.48 -2.42
N LYS A 139 10.90 -16.79 -3.09
CA LYS A 139 10.61 -16.13 -4.36
C LYS A 139 10.39 -17.18 -5.46
N THR A 140 9.48 -16.91 -6.39
CA THR A 140 9.13 -17.81 -7.49
C THR A 140 10.24 -18.00 -8.51
N ASN A 141 11.05 -16.96 -8.76
CA ASN A 141 12.10 -16.94 -9.78
C ASN A 141 13.52 -16.91 -9.20
N GLN A 142 13.79 -17.69 -8.15
CA GLN A 142 15.18 -17.84 -7.72
C GLN A 142 15.90 -18.75 -8.70
N ASN A 143 16.91 -18.20 -9.38
CA ASN A 143 18.01 -19.04 -9.85
C ASN A 143 18.51 -19.79 -8.60
N THR A 144 18.61 -21.11 -8.69
CA THR A 144 19.26 -21.94 -7.67
C THR A 144 20.73 -21.54 -7.64
N GLU A 145 21.03 -20.42 -7.00
CA GLU A 145 22.38 -19.91 -6.84
C GLU A 145 23.06 -20.78 -5.78
N ASN A 146 23.80 -21.75 -6.29
CA ASN A 146 24.72 -22.64 -5.61
C ASN A 146 24.04 -23.73 -4.75
N MET A 147 24.22 -24.99 -5.17
CA MET A 147 23.96 -26.23 -4.41
C MET A 147 22.51 -26.73 -4.27
N GLY A 148 21.55 -26.22 -5.05
CA GLY A 148 20.19 -26.79 -5.10
C GLY A 148 19.32 -26.48 -3.87
N GLU A 149 19.75 -25.51 -3.06
CA GLU A 149 18.99 -25.00 -1.93
C GLU A 149 17.96 -23.94 -2.38
N THR A 150 16.85 -23.84 -1.65
CA THR A 150 15.83 -22.79 -1.85
C THR A 150 16.03 -21.72 -0.79
N LEU A 151 16.24 -20.46 -1.18
CA LEU A 151 16.33 -19.37 -0.20
C LEU A 151 14.93 -19.00 0.25
N THR A 152 14.76 -18.85 1.55
CA THR A 152 13.46 -18.63 2.18
C THR A 152 13.43 -17.39 3.04
N ASP A 153 12.27 -16.76 3.10
CA ASP A 153 11.95 -15.73 4.07
C ASP A 153 10.91 -16.28 5.05
N LEU A 154 11.22 -16.16 6.35
CA LEU A 154 10.33 -16.45 7.46
C LEU A 154 9.90 -15.12 8.09
N PHE A 155 8.60 -14.90 8.24
CA PHE A 155 8.05 -13.65 8.76
C PHE A 155 6.68 -13.87 9.40
N THR A 156 6.23 -12.94 10.25
CA THR A 156 4.87 -12.94 10.80
C THR A 156 3.93 -12.11 9.96
N ILE A 157 2.63 -12.44 9.95
CA ILE A 157 1.61 -11.55 9.41
C ILE A 157 1.41 -10.39 10.40
N SER A 158 2.08 -9.27 10.11
CA SER A 158 1.96 -8.02 10.88
C SER A 158 0.61 -7.34 10.63
N PRO A 159 0.20 -6.36 11.47
CA PRO A 159 -0.97 -5.55 11.18
C PRO A 159 -0.93 -4.97 9.77
N TYR A 160 -2.07 -5.01 9.08
CA TYR A 160 -2.26 -4.54 7.70
C TYR A 160 -1.53 -5.31 6.59
N LEU A 161 -0.82 -6.40 6.93
CA LEU A 161 -0.36 -7.40 5.96
C LEU A 161 -1.40 -8.52 5.88
N SER A 162 -1.76 -8.94 4.67
CA SER A 162 -2.69 -10.05 4.47
C SER A 162 -2.33 -10.87 3.23
N ILE A 163 -2.73 -12.14 3.20
CA ILE A 163 -2.71 -12.94 1.98
C ILE A 163 -3.84 -12.40 1.08
N TYR A 164 -3.45 -11.78 -0.04
CA TYR A 164 -4.35 -11.16 -1.00
C TYR A 164 -4.98 -12.19 -1.94
N SER A 165 -4.18 -13.14 -2.42
CA SER A 165 -4.65 -14.20 -3.31
C SER A 165 -3.84 -15.48 -3.10
N ILE A 166 -4.49 -16.62 -3.35
CA ILE A 166 -3.85 -17.93 -3.38
C ILE A 166 -4.19 -18.64 -4.70
N GLN A 167 -3.17 -19.18 -5.35
CA GLN A 167 -3.30 -20.09 -6.47
C GLN A 167 -2.91 -21.49 -5.97
N GLN A 168 -3.86 -22.42 -6.09
CA GLN A 168 -3.71 -23.83 -5.72
C GLN A 168 -3.27 -24.66 -6.91
#